data_AF-A0A498SJI6-F1
#
_entry.id   AF-A0A498SJI6-F1
#
_cell.length_a   1.000
_cell.length_b   1.000
_cell.length_c   1.000
_cell.angle_alpha   90.00
_cell.angle_beta   90.00
_cell.angle_gamma   90.00
#
_symmetry.space_group_name_H-M   'P 1'
#
loop_
_entity.id
_entity.type
_entity.pdbx_description
1 polymer ?
#
loop_
_entity_poly.entity_id
_entity_poly.type
_entity_poly.pdbx_seq_one_letter_code
_entity_poly.pdbx_strand_id
1 'polypeptide(L)'
;SLDELRLISGDIGPFEAGMPIWVPVWVAVTLRKRRKCTIIPPEWLCVEELKKLVIAESSSNAFGQVPRFYLEIAHMFVQYAKEDLPDSDMIRVYVQDLWDKRSAKLNSSSTKFLGQVESCHARMDNITLMEVAYIKRSLIIASREIEALNKSFHELSSQNSTDQRYVVA
;
A
#
# COMPACT_ATOMS: atom_id res chain seq x y z
N SER A 1 5.05 -33.31 20.83
CA SER A 1 3.87 -32.44 20.61
C SER A 1 3.90 -31.33 21.64
N LEU A 2 3.45 -30.13 21.28
CA LEU A 2 3.19 -29.07 22.24
C LEU A 2 1.67 -28.95 22.41
N ASP A 3 1.22 -28.89 23.65
CA ASP A 3 -0.19 -28.72 23.97
C ASP A 3 -0.71 -27.36 23.47
N GLU A 4 -2.03 -27.26 23.37
CA GLU A 4 -2.75 -26.06 22.95
C GLU A 4 -2.42 -24.85 23.84
N LEU A 5 -2.09 -23.73 23.21
CA LEU A 5 -1.79 -22.47 23.88
C LEU A 5 -3.05 -21.61 23.95
N ARG A 6 -3.58 -21.41 25.16
CA ARG A 6 -4.76 -20.55 25.37
C ARG A 6 -4.37 -19.08 25.49
N LEU A 7 -4.81 -18.24 24.55
CA LEU A 7 -4.55 -16.80 24.55
C LEU A 7 -5.84 -16.01 24.76
N ILE A 8 -5.69 -14.73 25.14
CA ILE A 8 -6.81 -13.79 25.34
C ILE A 8 -7.67 -13.68 24.07
N SER A 9 -7.07 -13.77 22.89
CA SER A 9 -7.73 -13.63 21.59
C SER A 9 -7.97 -14.95 20.86
N GLY A 10 -7.95 -16.07 21.57
CA GLY A 10 -8.23 -17.40 21.02
C GLY A 10 -7.11 -18.40 21.27
N ASP A 11 -7.42 -19.67 21.07
CA ASP A 11 -6.52 -20.77 21.34
C ASP A 11 -5.71 -21.15 20.09
N ILE A 12 -4.47 -21.60 20.27
CA ILE A 12 -3.56 -21.96 19.17
C ILE A 12 -2.96 -23.35 19.43
N GLY A 13 -3.12 -24.25 18.47
CA GLY A 13 -2.58 -25.60 18.53
C GLY A 13 -3.68 -26.65 18.45
N PRO A 14 -3.39 -27.93 18.77
CA PRO A 14 -2.10 -28.46 19.23
C PRO A 14 -1.00 -28.41 18.16
N PHE A 15 0.27 -28.37 18.57
CA PHE A 15 1.40 -28.41 17.65
C PHE A 15 1.95 -29.83 17.51
N GLU A 16 1.70 -30.43 16.37
CA GLU A 16 2.24 -31.73 15.98
C GLU A 16 3.30 -31.59 14.90
N ALA A 17 4.40 -32.33 15.05
CA ALA A 17 5.51 -32.24 14.09
C ALA A 17 5.06 -32.75 12.72
N GLY A 18 5.35 -31.98 11.67
CA GLY A 18 4.97 -32.32 10.29
C GLY A 18 3.52 -31.99 9.92
N MET A 19 2.69 -31.55 10.88
CA MET A 19 1.30 -31.15 10.60
C MET A 19 1.19 -29.62 10.48
N PRO A 20 0.64 -29.10 9.37
CA PRO A 20 0.41 -27.67 9.23
C PRO A 20 -0.75 -27.23 10.11
N ILE A 21 -0.60 -26.09 10.76
CA ILE A 21 -1.65 -25.46 11.56
C ILE A 21 -1.75 -23.96 11.24
N TRP A 22 -2.94 -23.40 11.39
CA TRP A 22 -3.17 -21.97 11.22
C TRP A 22 -2.78 -21.22 12.48
N VAL A 23 -1.87 -20.26 12.34
CA VAL A 23 -1.44 -19.39 13.44
C VAL A 23 -1.39 -17.94 12.96
N PRO A 24 -1.56 -16.95 13.84
CA PRO A 24 -1.30 -15.55 13.51
C PRO A 24 0.14 -15.33 13.03
N VAL A 25 0.34 -14.39 12.11
CA VAL A 25 1.66 -14.11 11.50
C VAL A 25 2.74 -13.84 12.56
N TRP A 26 2.41 -13.13 13.64
CA TRP A 26 3.37 -12.84 14.71
C TRP A 26 3.85 -14.11 15.44
N VAL A 27 3.00 -15.14 15.57
CA VAL A 27 3.37 -16.44 16.13
C VAL A 27 4.29 -17.17 15.16
N ALA A 28 3.91 -17.25 13.88
CA ALA A 28 4.70 -17.90 12.83
C ALA A 28 6.13 -17.32 12.78
N VAL A 29 6.26 -15.99 12.74
CA VAL A 29 7.56 -15.30 12.74
C VAL A 29 8.35 -15.59 14.02
N THR A 30 7.70 -15.61 15.18
CA THR A 30 8.37 -15.90 16.47
C THR A 30 8.92 -17.33 16.51
N LEU A 31 8.15 -18.31 16.04
CA LEU A 31 8.58 -19.70 15.95
C LEU A 31 9.70 -19.88 14.92
N ARG A 32 9.59 -19.22 13.77
CA ARG A 32 10.61 -19.26 12.71
C ARG A 32 11.94 -18.67 13.16
N LYS A 33 11.93 -17.52 13.85
CA LYS A 33 13.14 -16.91 14.45
C LYS A 33 13.86 -17.85 15.43
N ARG A 34 13.12 -18.75 16.07
CA ARG A 34 13.65 -19.80 16.97
C ARG A 34 13.99 -21.11 16.24
N ARG A 35 13.89 -21.15 14.91
CA ARG A 35 14.09 -22.34 14.05
C ARG A 35 13.19 -23.53 14.43
N LYS A 36 11.95 -23.25 14.83
CA LYS A 36 10.98 -24.27 15.28
C LYS A 36 9.87 -24.57 14.28
N CYS A 37 9.84 -23.90 13.13
CA CYS A 37 8.87 -24.16 12.09
C CYS A 37 9.38 -23.76 10.69
N THR A 38 8.70 -24.30 9.70
CA THR A 38 8.71 -23.86 8.30
C THR A 38 7.40 -23.11 8.07
N ILE A 39 7.46 -21.93 7.45
CA ILE A 39 6.26 -21.16 7.10
C ILE A 39 5.91 -21.47 5.65
N ILE A 40 4.70 -21.94 5.41
CA ILE A 40 4.21 -22.20 4.05
C ILE A 40 3.84 -20.86 3.40
N PRO A 41 4.41 -20.50 2.22
CA PRO A 41 4.06 -19.28 1.54
C PRO A 41 2.63 -19.32 0.99
N PRO A 42 1.91 -18.18 0.94
CA PRO A 42 0.60 -18.11 0.31
C PRO A 42 0.73 -18.32 -1.21
N GLU A 43 -0.32 -18.85 -1.83
CA GLU A 43 -0.32 -19.25 -3.26
C GLU A 43 0.07 -18.12 -4.22
N TRP A 44 -0.29 -16.88 -3.90
CA TRP A 44 0.04 -15.71 -4.74
C TRP A 44 1.51 -15.30 -4.65
N LEU A 45 2.26 -15.73 -3.63
CA LEU A 45 3.66 -15.36 -3.41
C LEU A 45 4.58 -16.37 -4.11
N CYS A 46 4.39 -16.50 -5.43
CA CYS A 46 5.25 -17.24 -6.33
C CYS A 46 5.55 -16.39 -7.57
N VAL A 47 6.57 -16.79 -8.33
CA VAL A 47 7.07 -16.03 -9.48
C VAL A 47 5.99 -15.84 -10.54
N GLU A 48 5.21 -16.88 -10.82
CA GLU A 48 4.19 -16.91 -11.87
C GLU A 48 3.05 -15.93 -11.56
N GLU A 49 2.52 -15.98 -10.34
CA GLU A 49 1.41 -15.11 -9.92
C GLU A 49 1.84 -13.65 -9.76
N LEU A 50 3.03 -13.39 -9.19
CA LEU A 50 3.57 -12.04 -9.09
C LEU A 50 3.80 -11.42 -10.46
N LYS A 51 4.33 -12.20 -11.41
CA LYS A 51 4.50 -11.73 -12.80
C LYS A 51 3.16 -11.37 -13.44
N LYS A 52 2.11 -12.15 -13.22
CA LYS A 52 0.74 -11.82 -13.69
C LYS A 52 0.25 -10.51 -13.08
N LEU A 53 0.43 -10.30 -11.76
CA LEU A 53 0.06 -9.06 -11.09
C LEU A 53 0.79 -7.85 -11.67
N VAL A 54 2.10 -7.97 -11.92
CA VAL A 54 2.92 -6.90 -12.53
C VAL A 54 2.45 -6.57 -13.94
N ILE A 55 2.10 -7.57 -14.76
CA ILE A 55 1.58 -7.36 -16.12
C ILE A 55 0.19 -6.69 -16.06
N ALA A 56 -0.71 -7.19 -15.22
CA ALA A 56 -2.04 -6.62 -15.03
C ALA A 56 -1.97 -5.16 -14.58
N GLU A 57 -1.09 -4.86 -13.63
CA GLU A 57 -0.85 -3.49 -13.16
C GLU A 57 -0.30 -2.62 -14.30
N SER A 58 0.53 -3.14 -15.19
CA SER A 58 1.07 -2.35 -16.31
C SER A 58 0.02 -2.06 -17.40
N SER A 59 -1.02 -2.89 -17.50
CA SER A 59 -1.99 -2.85 -18.60
C SER A 59 -3.11 -1.83 -18.40
N SER A 60 -3.34 -1.38 -17.16
CA SER A 60 -4.42 -0.47 -16.79
C SER A 60 -3.88 0.83 -16.20
N ASN A 61 -4.57 1.94 -16.46
CA ASN A 61 -4.31 3.21 -15.78
C ASN A 61 -4.86 3.25 -14.35
N ALA A 62 -5.84 2.39 -14.02
CA ALA A 62 -6.35 2.22 -12.67
C ALA A 62 -5.47 1.25 -11.86
N PHE A 63 -5.58 1.31 -10.54
CA PHE A 63 -4.92 0.35 -9.65
C PHE A 63 -5.56 -1.03 -9.79
N GLY A 64 -4.73 -2.05 -10.05
CA GLY A 64 -5.15 -3.44 -10.03
C GLY A 64 -5.50 -3.90 -8.61
N GLN A 65 -6.33 -4.93 -8.49
CA GLN A 65 -6.47 -5.63 -7.22
C GLN A 65 -5.18 -6.39 -6.90
N VAL A 66 -4.76 -6.32 -5.64
CA VAL A 66 -3.60 -7.03 -5.12
C VAL A 66 -3.99 -7.81 -3.86
N PRO A 67 -3.28 -8.89 -3.53
CA PRO A 67 -3.48 -9.58 -2.27
C PRO A 67 -3.40 -8.62 -1.08
N ARG A 68 -4.25 -8.84 -0.08
CA ARG A 68 -4.29 -7.98 1.10
C ARG A 68 -2.95 -8.09 1.84
N PHE A 69 -2.36 -6.94 2.19
CA PHE A 69 -1.06 -6.86 2.86
C PHE A 69 0.11 -7.51 2.10
N TYR A 70 0.07 -7.47 0.76
CA TYR A 70 1.08 -8.17 -0.06
C TYR A 70 2.52 -7.73 0.26
N LEU A 71 2.75 -6.45 0.55
CA LEU A 71 4.09 -5.94 0.89
C LEU A 71 4.56 -6.44 2.24
N GLU A 72 3.70 -6.37 3.25
CA GLU A 72 4.01 -6.77 4.61
C GLU A 72 4.29 -8.27 4.67
N ILE A 73 3.47 -9.07 3.98
CA ILE A 73 3.65 -10.51 3.91
C ILE A 73 4.92 -10.86 3.12
N ALA A 74 5.13 -10.27 1.93
CA ALA A 74 6.33 -10.54 1.14
C ALA A 74 7.61 -10.16 1.89
N HIS A 75 7.63 -8.99 2.54
CA HIS A 75 8.75 -8.54 3.34
C HIS A 75 9.02 -9.47 4.53
N MET A 76 7.97 -9.93 5.22
CA MET A 76 8.09 -10.91 6.31
C MET A 76 8.77 -12.20 5.85
N PHE A 77 8.36 -12.76 4.72
CA PHE A 77 8.98 -13.97 4.17
C PHE A 77 10.43 -13.72 3.76
N VAL A 78 10.72 -12.68 2.98
CA VAL A 78 12.09 -12.37 2.54
C VAL A 78 13.02 -12.14 3.73
N GLN A 79 12.52 -11.56 4.82
CA GLN A 79 13.33 -11.25 6.00
C GLN A 79 13.53 -12.46 6.93
N TYR A 80 12.51 -13.29 7.15
CA TYR A 80 12.55 -14.32 8.20
C TYR A 80 12.39 -15.76 7.71
N ALA A 81 11.87 -15.97 6.50
CA ALA A 81 11.54 -17.27 5.93
C ALA A 81 12.00 -17.38 4.46
N LYS A 82 13.15 -16.78 4.13
CA LYS A 82 13.70 -16.79 2.75
C LYS A 82 13.88 -18.22 2.22
N GLU A 83 14.33 -19.13 3.07
CA GLU A 83 14.55 -20.55 2.72
C GLU A 83 13.24 -21.31 2.43
N ASP A 84 12.12 -20.79 2.92
CA ASP A 84 10.80 -21.39 2.69
C ASP A 84 10.16 -20.87 1.38
N LEU A 85 10.83 -19.94 0.69
CA LEU A 85 10.40 -19.37 -0.59
C LEU A 85 11.21 -19.94 -1.77
N PRO A 86 10.55 -20.68 -2.69
CA PRO A 86 11.13 -20.97 -4.00
C PRO A 86 11.45 -19.67 -4.75
N ASP A 87 12.63 -19.57 -5.37
CA ASP A 87 13.05 -18.42 -6.16
C ASP A 87 12.89 -17.05 -5.45
N SER A 88 13.19 -17.04 -4.15
CA SER A 88 13.02 -15.87 -3.27
C SER A 88 13.63 -14.55 -3.80
N ASP A 89 14.75 -14.61 -4.52
CA ASP A 89 15.38 -13.43 -5.12
C ASP A 89 14.52 -12.86 -6.27
N MET A 90 13.93 -13.73 -7.12
CA MET A 90 13.01 -13.31 -8.18
C MET A 90 11.68 -12.79 -7.62
N ILE A 91 11.16 -13.44 -6.57
CA ILE A 91 9.98 -12.96 -5.84
C ILE A 91 10.20 -11.52 -5.35
N ARG A 92 11.37 -11.26 -4.74
CA ARG A 92 11.73 -9.91 -4.26
C ARG A 92 11.75 -8.90 -5.40
N VAL A 93 12.30 -9.25 -6.56
CA VAL A 93 12.31 -8.39 -7.75
C VAL A 93 10.88 -8.08 -8.21
N TYR A 94 10.01 -9.07 -8.37
CA TYR A 94 8.64 -8.83 -8.83
C TYR A 94 7.79 -8.04 -7.83
N VAL A 95 7.98 -8.25 -6.52
CA VAL A 95 7.31 -7.45 -5.49
C VAL A 95 7.76 -5.99 -5.56
N GLN A 96 9.06 -5.74 -5.77
CA GLN A 96 9.59 -4.40 -5.95
C GLN A 96 9.06 -3.74 -7.22
N ASP A 97 9.08 -4.45 -8.35
CA ASP A 97 8.53 -3.96 -9.62
C ASP A 97 7.04 -3.57 -9.50
N LEU A 98 6.25 -4.40 -8.79
CA LEU A 98 4.85 -4.10 -8.53
C LEU A 98 4.69 -2.84 -7.69
N TRP A 99 5.46 -2.70 -6.61
CA TRP A 99 5.48 -1.49 -5.78
C TRP A 99 5.86 -0.25 -6.57
N ASP A 100 6.91 -0.30 -7.38
CA ASP A 100 7.41 0.85 -8.13
C ASP A 100 6.37 1.34 -9.16
N LYS A 101 5.73 0.41 -9.87
CA LYS A 101 4.64 0.73 -10.81
C LYS A 101 3.46 1.38 -10.10
N ARG A 102 3.03 0.81 -8.98
CA ARG A 102 1.89 1.33 -8.22
C ARG A 102 2.20 2.67 -7.56
N SER A 103 3.40 2.86 -7.04
CA SER A 103 3.90 4.13 -6.51
C SER A 103 3.94 5.22 -7.56
N ALA A 104 4.41 4.90 -8.78
CA ALA A 104 4.43 5.82 -9.89
C ALA A 104 3.01 6.25 -10.31
N LYS A 105 2.06 5.31 -10.38
CA LYS A 105 0.64 5.61 -10.62
C LYS A 105 0.03 6.46 -9.52
N LEU A 106 0.37 6.18 -8.27
CA LEU A 106 -0.10 6.92 -7.11
C LEU A 106 0.40 8.36 -7.15
N ASN A 107 1.69 8.58 -7.38
CA ASN A 107 2.25 9.91 -7.56
C ASN A 107 1.59 10.66 -8.73
N SER A 108 1.42 9.98 -9.87
CA SER A 108 0.74 10.57 -11.03
C SER A 108 -0.71 10.97 -10.72
N SER A 109 -1.43 10.14 -9.96
CA SER A 109 -2.81 10.39 -9.55
C SER A 109 -2.89 11.53 -8.53
N SER A 110 -1.96 11.57 -7.58
CA SER A 110 -1.82 12.67 -6.61
C SER A 110 -1.53 14.00 -7.29
N THR A 111 -0.60 14.06 -8.23
CA THR A 111 -0.31 15.30 -8.98
C THR A 111 -1.52 15.77 -9.77
N LYS A 112 -2.25 14.86 -10.43
CA LYS A 112 -3.49 15.19 -11.15
C LYS A 112 -4.54 15.76 -10.19
N PHE A 113 -4.73 15.14 -9.03
CA PHE A 113 -5.66 15.61 -8.01
C PHE A 113 -5.29 17.01 -7.50
N LEU A 114 -4.02 17.25 -7.16
CA LEU A 114 -3.57 18.55 -6.67
C LEU A 114 -3.66 19.66 -7.72
N GLY A 115 -3.65 19.31 -9.01
CA GLY A 115 -3.83 20.27 -10.11
C GLY A 115 -5.28 20.62 -10.42
N GLN A 116 -6.27 20.03 -9.74
CA GLN A 116 -7.69 20.34 -9.97
C GLN A 116 -8.07 21.67 -9.30
N VAL A 117 -8.65 22.58 -10.07
CA VAL A 117 -9.08 23.91 -9.58
C VAL A 117 -10.54 23.90 -9.14
N GLU A 118 -11.40 23.16 -9.83
CA GLU A 118 -12.87 23.22 -9.65
C GLU A 118 -13.43 22.11 -8.75
N SER A 119 -12.74 20.97 -8.64
CA SER A 119 -13.20 19.81 -7.86
C SER A 119 -12.08 19.30 -6.96
N CYS A 120 -12.38 19.12 -5.68
CA CYS A 120 -11.44 18.65 -4.66
C CYS A 120 -11.70 17.18 -4.27
N HIS A 121 -12.08 16.35 -5.24
CA HIS A 121 -12.42 14.95 -5.01
C HIS A 121 -11.55 14.02 -5.86
N ALA A 122 -10.92 13.05 -5.21
CA ALA A 122 -10.29 11.91 -5.86
C ALA A 122 -10.84 10.61 -5.29
N ARG A 123 -11.24 9.72 -6.19
CA ARG A 123 -11.51 8.32 -5.87
C ARG A 123 -10.36 7.47 -6.38
N MET A 124 -9.76 6.71 -5.48
CA MET A 124 -8.68 5.78 -5.81
C MET A 124 -9.01 4.41 -5.22
N ASP A 125 -9.58 3.54 -6.04
CA ASP A 125 -9.92 2.18 -5.63
C ASP A 125 -8.67 1.29 -5.61
N ASN A 126 -8.71 0.17 -4.87
CA ASN A 126 -7.65 -0.83 -4.78
C ASN A 126 -6.28 -0.31 -4.30
N ILE A 127 -6.22 0.83 -3.61
CA ILE A 127 -5.02 1.26 -2.89
C ILE A 127 -4.89 0.49 -1.57
N THR A 128 -3.68 0.04 -1.25
CA THR A 128 -3.34 -0.66 -0.01
C THR A 128 -3.01 0.31 1.13
N LEU A 129 -3.06 -0.18 2.38
CA LEU A 129 -2.75 0.66 3.54
C LEU A 129 -1.31 1.18 3.54
N MET A 130 -0.34 0.41 3.05
CA MET A 130 1.05 0.84 2.93
C MET A 130 1.23 1.98 1.93
N GLU A 131 0.53 1.92 0.79
CA GLU A 131 0.53 3.00 -0.20
C GLU A 131 -0.12 4.27 0.35
N VAL A 132 -1.24 4.15 1.07
CA VAL A 132 -1.84 5.28 1.78
C VAL A 132 -0.85 5.85 2.79
N ALA A 133 -0.23 5.02 3.64
CA ALA A 133 0.72 5.46 4.64
C ALA A 133 1.93 6.19 4.02
N TYR A 134 2.41 5.72 2.86
CA TYR A 134 3.52 6.31 2.13
C TYR A 134 3.24 7.74 1.66
N ILE A 135 2.06 8.02 1.10
CA ILE A 135 1.75 9.34 0.52
C ILE A 135 0.99 10.28 1.47
N LYS A 136 0.33 9.75 2.50
CA LYS A 136 -0.67 10.49 3.29
C LYS A 136 -0.18 11.84 3.78
N ARG A 137 1.04 11.90 4.32
CA ARG A 137 1.57 13.14 4.90
C ARG A 137 1.82 14.21 3.85
N SER A 138 2.51 13.87 2.76
CA SER A 138 2.84 14.83 1.69
C SER A 138 1.57 15.34 1.01
N LEU A 139 0.61 14.45 0.74
CA LEU A 139 -0.65 14.82 0.10
C LEU A 139 -1.48 15.77 0.96
N ILE A 140 -1.63 15.49 2.26
CA ILE A 140 -2.38 16.37 3.19
C ILE A 140 -1.75 17.76 3.27
N ILE A 141 -0.42 17.84 3.36
CA ILE A 141 0.29 19.12 3.44
C ILE A 141 0.08 19.90 2.14
N ALA A 142 0.34 19.29 0.99
CA ALA A 142 0.20 19.95 -0.30
C ALA A 142 -1.24 20.43 -0.54
N SER A 143 -2.26 19.61 -0.22
CA SER A 143 -3.66 20.01 -0.32
C SER A 143 -3.99 21.25 0.52
N ARG A 144 -3.47 21.34 1.75
CA ARG A 144 -3.72 22.49 2.63
C ARG A 144 -3.10 23.78 2.10
N GLU A 145 -1.88 23.71 1.59
CA GLU A 145 -1.20 24.87 1.01
C GLU A 145 -1.91 25.36 -0.25
N ILE A 146 -2.32 24.43 -1.14
CA ILE A 146 -3.09 24.78 -2.33
C ILE A 146 -4.44 25.40 -1.97
N GLU A 147 -5.12 24.86 -0.95
CA GLU A 147 -6.37 25.44 -0.46
C GLU A 147 -6.17 26.86 0.10
N ALA A 148 -5.10 27.10 0.86
CA ALA A 148 -4.76 28.42 1.38
C ALA A 148 -4.48 29.42 0.25
N LEU A 149 -3.69 29.02 -0.75
CA LEU A 149 -3.39 29.84 -1.93
C LEU A 149 -4.65 30.18 -2.74
N ASN A 150 -5.53 29.20 -2.96
CA ASN A 150 -6.78 29.42 -3.68
C ASN A 150 -7.69 30.42 -2.96
N LYS A 151 -7.77 30.35 -1.62
CA LYS A 151 -8.52 31.34 -0.82
C LYS A 151 -7.97 32.75 -1.02
N SER A 152 -6.66 32.93 -0.86
CA SER A 152 -6.02 34.24 -1.06
C SER A 152 -6.19 34.78 -2.49
N PHE A 153 -6.11 33.90 -3.51
CA PHE A 153 -6.35 34.29 -4.89
C PHE A 153 -7.79 34.79 -5.13
N HIS A 154 -8.79 34.11 -4.57
CA HIS A 154 -10.18 34.54 -4.66
C HIS A 154 -10.44 35.87 -3.95
N GLU A 155 -9.82 36.09 -2.79
CA GLU A 155 -9.88 37.38 -2.07
C GLU A 155 -9.33 38.53 -2.92
N LEU A 156 -8.13 38.36 -3.51
CA LEU A 156 -7.51 39.37 -4.39
C LEU A 156 -8.35 39.65 -5.65
N SER A 157 -8.93 38.61 -6.24
CA SER A 157 -9.77 38.75 -7.44
C SER A 157 -11.06 39.52 -7.16
N SER A 158 -11.62 39.37 -5.95
CA SER A 158 -12.81 40.10 -5.51
C SER A 158 -12.53 41.60 -5.30
N GLN A 159 -11.35 41.95 -4.78
CA GLN A 159 -10.94 43.34 -4.55
C GLN A 159 -10.71 44.11 -5.85
N ASN A 160 -10.11 43.47 -6.86
CA ASN A 160 -9.89 44.08 -8.18
C ASN A 160 -11.20 44.40 -8.92
N SER A 161 -12.28 43.66 -8.68
CA SER A 161 -13.58 43.94 -9.31
C SER A 161 -14.31 45.13 -8.67
N THR A 162 -14.02 45.47 -7.41
CA THR A 162 -14.62 46.63 -6.73
C THR A 162 -13.93 47.97 -7.03
N ASP A 163 -12.73 47.96 -7.61
CA ASP A 163 -11.93 49.16 -7.88
C ASP A 163 -12.06 49.72 -9.31
N GLN A 164 -12.97 49.19 -10.13
CA GLN A 164 -13.32 49.78 -11.43
C GLN A 164 -14.14 51.07 -11.25
N ARG A 165 -13.44 52.19 -11.00
CA ARG A 165 -14.02 53.53 -11.09
C ARG A 165 -13.97 54.02 -12.54
N TYR A 166 -15.14 54.22 -13.13
CA TYR A 166 -15.27 54.88 -14.43
C TYR A 166 -15.37 56.39 -14.25
N VAL A 167 -14.55 57.15 -14.99
CA VAL A 167 -14.71 58.60 -15.13
C VAL A 167 -15.49 58.84 -16.42
N VAL A 168 -16.66 59.47 -16.31
CA VAL A 168 -17.50 59.85 -17.45
C VAL A 168 -17.20 61.30 -17.81
N ALA A 169 -17.04 61.59 -19.10
CA ALA A 169 -16.85 62.93 -19.66
C ALA A 169 -18.19 63.62 -19.92
#